data_AF-A0A7K3H802-F1
#
_entry.id   AF-A0A7K3H802-F1
#
_cell.length_a   1.000
_cell.length_b   1.000
_cell.length_c   1.000
_cell.angle_alpha   90.00
_cell.angle_beta   90.00
_cell.angle_gamma   90.00
#
_symmetry.space_group_name_H-M   'P 1'
#
loop_
_entity.id
_entity.type
_entity.pdbx_description
1 polymer ?
#
loop_
_entity_poly.entity_id
_entity_poly.type
_entity_poly.pdbx_seq_one_letter_code
_entity_poly.pdbx_strand_id
1 'polypeptide(L)'
;MTELVFRALTESDAHLFTSLSHPDTGLVGRASLGHVYRPVHEGGEYRPDWTRVALRGGRVVARAAWWGAPGDPEPVLLNWFDFAEGEDEAAAGLLRTSPLRTEYELMLPT
;
A
#
# COMPACT_ATOMS: atom_id res chain seq x y z
N MET A 1 -19.26 3.19 -15.75
CA MET A 1 -18.06 3.48 -14.95
C MET A 1 -18.09 2.58 -13.74
N THR A 2 -17.05 1.78 -13.51
CA THR A 2 -16.96 0.93 -12.32
C THR A 2 -16.63 1.78 -11.10
N GLU A 3 -17.35 1.54 -10.00
CA GLU A 3 -17.19 2.24 -8.72
C GLU A 3 -15.78 2.02 -8.14
N LEU A 4 -15.25 3.06 -7.49
CA LEU A 4 -14.02 2.99 -6.71
C LEU A 4 -14.33 2.63 -5.26
N VAL A 5 -13.64 1.60 -4.75
CA VAL A 5 -13.73 1.19 -3.35
C VAL A 5 -12.36 1.39 -2.69
N PHE A 6 -12.33 2.14 -1.59
CA PHE A 6 -11.14 2.33 -0.76
C PHE A 6 -11.32 1.58 0.55
N ARG A 7 -10.36 0.72 0.91
CA ARG A 7 -10.44 0.01 2.19
C ARG A 7 -9.08 -0.41 2.73
N ALA A 8 -9.03 -0.60 4.04
CA ALA A 8 -7.95 -1.35 4.66
C ALA A 8 -8.05 -2.83 4.31
N LEU A 9 -6.91 -3.52 4.34
CA LEU A 9 -6.82 -4.96 4.20
C LEU A 9 -7.10 -5.64 5.55
N THR A 10 -7.33 -6.93 5.47
CA THR A 10 -7.45 -7.88 6.58
C THR A 10 -6.41 -8.98 6.38
N GLU A 11 -6.20 -9.83 7.38
CA GLU A 11 -5.31 -10.98 7.21
C GLU A 11 -5.74 -11.86 6.02
N SER A 12 -7.05 -12.05 5.83
CA SER A 12 -7.60 -12.91 4.77
C SER A 12 -7.37 -12.39 3.34
N ASP A 13 -7.13 -11.08 3.19
CA ASP A 13 -7.05 -10.42 1.88
C ASP A 13 -5.75 -9.63 1.66
N ALA A 14 -4.74 -9.83 2.53
CA ALA A 14 -3.43 -9.19 2.44
C ALA A 14 -2.74 -9.44 1.08
N HIS A 15 -3.05 -10.57 0.43
CA HIS A 15 -2.58 -10.92 -0.92
C HIS A 15 -3.00 -9.90 -2.01
N LEU A 16 -4.05 -9.10 -1.79
CA LEU A 16 -4.44 -8.03 -2.72
C LEU A 16 -3.34 -6.96 -2.84
N PHE A 17 -2.49 -6.78 -1.83
CA PHE A 17 -1.42 -5.79 -1.92
C PHE A 17 -0.44 -6.09 -3.06
N THR A 18 -0.12 -7.37 -3.25
CA THR A 18 0.81 -7.84 -4.29
C THR A 18 0.13 -8.09 -5.64
N SER A 19 -1.20 -7.99 -5.73
CA SER A 19 -1.94 -8.18 -6.98
C SER A 19 -1.91 -6.95 -7.90
N LEU A 20 -1.42 -5.80 -7.44
CA LEU A 20 -1.18 -4.65 -8.31
C LEU A 20 -0.04 -4.98 -9.28
N SER A 21 -0.39 -5.35 -10.51
CA SER A 21 0.56 -5.57 -11.60
C SER A 21 0.60 -4.34 -12.50
N HIS A 22 1.69 -3.57 -12.43
CA HIS A 22 1.98 -2.46 -13.33
C HIS A 22 3.49 -2.42 -13.62
N PRO A 23 3.94 -2.16 -14.86
CA PRO A 23 5.37 -2.11 -15.18
C PRO A 23 6.15 -1.12 -14.29
N ASP A 24 5.50 -0.04 -13.87
CA ASP A 24 6.14 1.02 -13.09
C ASP A 24 6.07 0.80 -11.57
N THR A 25 5.42 -0.26 -11.09
CA THR A 25 5.46 -0.55 -9.64
C THR A 25 6.86 -0.96 -9.22
N GLY A 26 7.36 -0.35 -8.15
CA GLY A 26 8.66 -0.70 -7.57
C GLY A 26 9.89 -0.17 -8.30
N LEU A 27 9.74 0.84 -9.17
CA LEU A 27 10.87 1.61 -9.72
C LEU A 27 11.55 2.48 -8.64
N VAL A 28 10.80 2.85 -7.62
CA VAL A 28 11.26 3.62 -6.44
C VAL A 28 10.73 2.97 -5.15
N GLY A 29 11.18 3.46 -4.00
CA GLY A 29 10.72 3.00 -2.70
C GLY A 29 11.30 1.64 -2.31
N ARG A 30 10.61 0.96 -1.40
CA ARG A 30 11.09 -0.29 -0.79
C ARG A 30 11.34 -1.42 -1.79
N ALA A 31 10.45 -1.57 -2.76
CA ALA A 31 10.57 -2.62 -3.77
C ALA A 31 11.83 -2.48 -4.64
N SER A 32 12.28 -1.25 -4.95
CA SER A 32 13.49 -1.04 -5.76
C SER A 32 14.77 -1.50 -5.05
N LEU A 33 14.72 -1.59 -3.72
CA LEU A 33 15.80 -2.09 -2.87
C LEU A 33 15.62 -3.57 -2.47
N GLY A 34 14.68 -4.29 -3.11
CA GLY A 34 14.47 -5.72 -2.90
C GLY A 34 13.60 -6.09 -1.68
N HIS A 35 12.99 -5.10 -1.01
CA HIS A 35 12.01 -5.40 0.03
C HIS A 35 10.73 -5.99 -0.57
N VAL A 36 10.14 -6.95 0.14
CA VAL A 36 8.91 -7.62 -0.26
C VAL A 36 7.82 -7.31 0.77
N TYR A 37 6.62 -7.00 0.30
CA TYR A 37 5.48 -6.92 1.17
C TYR A 37 5.16 -8.31 1.73
N ARG A 38 5.25 -8.44 3.05
CA ARG A 38 4.82 -9.64 3.78
C ARG A 38 4.09 -9.20 5.04
N PRO A 39 2.89 -9.70 5.31
CA PRO A 39 2.14 -9.31 6.48
C PRO A 39 2.70 -9.98 7.75
N VAL A 40 2.42 -9.37 8.91
CA VAL A 40 2.92 -9.85 10.22
C VAL A 40 2.48 -11.29 10.54
N HIS A 41 1.26 -11.68 10.17
CA HIS A 41 0.76 -13.05 10.37
C HIS A 41 1.45 -14.09 9.48
N GLU A 42 2.21 -13.66 8.48
CA GLU A 42 3.09 -14.49 7.65
C GLU A 42 4.58 -14.32 8.02
N GLY A 43 4.88 -13.64 9.13
CA GLY A 43 6.25 -13.38 9.59
C GLY A 43 6.96 -12.23 8.88
N GLY A 44 6.20 -11.29 8.30
CA GLY A 44 6.72 -10.05 7.74
C GLY A 44 6.53 -8.84 8.66
N GLU A 45 6.58 -7.65 8.08
CA GLU A 45 6.60 -6.37 8.81
C GLU A 45 5.31 -5.56 8.65
N TYR A 46 4.38 -5.99 7.80
CA TYR A 46 3.21 -5.20 7.44
C TYR A 46 1.95 -5.65 8.19
N ARG A 47 1.29 -4.72 8.87
CA ARG A 47 -0.01 -4.98 9.48
C ARG A 47 -1.12 -4.77 8.42
N PRO A 48 -1.98 -5.76 8.11
CA PRO A 48 -2.98 -5.60 7.06
C PRO A 48 -3.97 -4.46 7.30
N ASP A 49 -4.34 -4.21 8.56
CA ASP A 49 -5.19 -3.07 8.96
C ASP A 49 -4.52 -1.71 8.75
N TRP A 50 -3.18 -1.68 8.63
CA TRP A 50 -2.39 -0.50 8.22
C TRP A 50 -2.03 -0.50 6.74
N THR A 51 -2.58 -1.43 5.98
CA THR A 51 -2.39 -1.54 4.55
C THR A 51 -3.72 -1.24 3.87
N ARG A 52 -3.72 -0.41 2.83
CA ARG A 52 -4.94 -0.03 2.11
C ARG A 52 -4.79 -0.21 0.61
N VAL A 53 -5.92 -0.50 -0.05
CA VAL A 53 -6.02 -0.60 -1.51
C VAL A 53 -7.18 0.23 -2.04
N ALA A 54 -7.02 0.74 -3.26
CA ALA A 54 -8.11 1.22 -4.09
C ALA A 54 -8.45 0.14 -5.12
N LEU A 55 -9.73 -0.19 -5.22
CA LEU A 55 -10.25 -1.21 -6.12
C LEU A 55 -11.18 -0.56 -7.15
N ARG A 56 -11.01 -0.92 -8.42
CA ARG A 56 -11.94 -0.55 -9.50
C ARG A 56 -12.43 -1.82 -10.17
N GLY A 57 -13.72 -2.12 -10.03
CA GLY A 57 -14.30 -3.38 -10.54
C GLY A 57 -13.61 -4.63 -9.96
N GLY A 58 -13.19 -4.58 -8.69
CA GLY A 58 -12.50 -5.67 -8.01
C GLY A 58 -11.00 -5.79 -8.28
N ARG A 59 -10.44 -4.99 -9.21
CA ARG A 59 -8.99 -4.96 -9.49
C ARG A 59 -8.31 -3.88 -8.65
N VAL A 60 -7.16 -4.20 -8.06
CA VAL A 60 -6.34 -3.21 -7.36
C VAL A 60 -5.74 -2.24 -8.37
N VAL A 61 -5.98 -0.95 -8.14
CA VAL A 61 -5.50 0.15 -8.99
C VAL A 61 -4.54 1.08 -8.27
N ALA A 62 -4.58 1.11 -6.93
CA ALA A 62 -3.60 1.78 -6.08
C ALA A 62 -3.44 1.01 -4.76
N ARG A 63 -2.27 1.11 -4.15
CA ARG A 63 -1.96 0.51 -2.85
C ARG A 63 -1.12 1.45 -1.99
N ALA A 64 -1.29 1.35 -0.69
CA ALA A 64 -0.55 2.13 0.29
C ALA A 64 -0.32 1.29 1.54
N ALA A 65 0.91 1.25 2.06
CA ALA A 65 1.22 0.56 3.31
C ALA A 65 1.93 1.50 4.29
N TRP A 66 1.37 1.56 5.49
CA TRP A 66 1.96 2.26 6.62
C TRP A 66 2.70 1.25 7.50
N TRP A 67 3.83 1.69 8.04
CA TRP A 67 4.72 0.85 8.82
C TRP A 67 5.02 1.48 10.18
N GLY A 68 5.26 0.61 11.17
CA GLY A 68 5.74 0.94 12.50
C GLY A 68 6.40 -0.29 13.11
N ALA A 69 7.32 -0.08 14.05
CA ALA A 69 8.08 -1.13 14.68
C ALA A 69 7.18 -2.14 15.43
N PRO A 70 7.70 -3.34 15.77
CA PRO A 70 7.00 -4.25 16.66
C PRO A 70 6.63 -3.57 17.98
N GLY A 71 5.35 -3.64 18.34
CA GLY A 71 4.82 -3.00 19.56
C GLY A 71 4.31 -1.57 19.39
N ASP A 72 4.61 -0.91 18.27
CA ASP A 72 4.05 0.43 18.01
C ASP A 72 2.52 0.37 17.90
N PRO A 73 1.79 1.27 18.60
CA PRO A 73 0.33 1.31 18.56
C PRO A 73 -0.21 1.98 17.29
N GLU A 74 0.63 2.76 16.60
CA GLU A 74 0.30 3.55 15.41
C GLU A 74 1.48 3.48 14.42
N PRO A 75 1.24 3.66 13.10
CA PRO A 75 2.34 3.72 12.15
C PRO A 75 3.17 4.99 12.32
N VAL A 76 4.46 4.90 11.99
CA VAL A 76 5.39 6.03 12.02
C VAL A 76 5.62 6.65 10.64
N LEU A 77 5.38 5.89 9.57
CA LEU A 77 5.61 6.35 8.20
C LEU A 77 4.76 5.59 7.17
N LEU A 78 4.46 6.26 6.05
CA LEU A 78 4.01 5.63 4.81
C LEU A 78 5.28 5.27 4.05
N ASN A 79 5.56 3.99 3.82
CA ASN A 79 6.79 3.56 3.09
C ASN A 79 6.51 2.81 1.79
N TRP A 80 5.25 2.66 1.43
CA TRP A 80 4.89 2.01 0.19
C TRP A 80 3.68 2.67 -0.40
N PHE A 81 3.81 3.21 -1.60
CA PHE A 81 2.72 3.82 -2.35
C PHE A 81 2.93 3.63 -3.84
N ASP A 82 2.05 2.87 -4.48
CA ASP A 82 2.08 2.61 -5.94
C ASP A 82 0.65 2.69 -6.50
N PHE A 83 0.54 3.03 -7.78
CA PHE A 83 -0.71 3.01 -8.52
C PHE A 83 -0.47 2.75 -10.01
N ALA A 84 -1.50 2.27 -10.70
CA ALA A 84 -1.44 2.04 -12.15
C ALA A 84 -1.53 3.37 -12.92
N GLU A 85 -1.02 3.39 -14.16
CA GLU A 85 -1.12 4.54 -15.06
C GLU A 85 -2.58 5.02 -15.19
N GLY A 86 -2.80 6.33 -15.06
CA GLY A 86 -4.11 6.97 -15.14
C GLY A 86 -5.01 6.81 -13.90
N GLU A 87 -4.51 6.22 -12.81
CA GLU A 87 -5.26 6.02 -11.55
C GLU A 87 -4.83 7.01 -10.45
N ASP A 88 -4.31 8.18 -10.83
CA ASP A 88 -3.83 9.24 -9.93
C ASP A 88 -4.92 9.67 -8.93
N GLU A 89 -6.16 9.81 -9.40
CA GLU A 89 -7.29 10.19 -8.55
C GLU A 89 -7.70 9.07 -7.58
N ALA A 90 -7.55 7.80 -7.98
CA ALA A 90 -7.76 6.68 -7.08
C ALA A 90 -6.66 6.61 -6.02
N ALA A 91 -5.41 6.87 -6.41
CA ALA A 91 -4.27 6.91 -5.52
C ALA A 91 -4.40 8.05 -4.49
N ALA A 92 -4.74 9.26 -4.95
CA ALA A 92 -4.99 10.40 -4.08
C ALA A 92 -6.22 10.18 -3.19
N GLY A 93 -7.30 9.57 -3.73
CA GLY A 93 -8.47 9.16 -2.95
C GLY A 93 -8.13 8.16 -1.85
N LEU A 94 -7.24 7.20 -2.12
CA LEU A 94 -6.76 6.23 -1.14
C LEU A 94 -6.07 6.92 0.04
N LEU A 95 -5.24 7.93 -0.21
CA LEU A 95 -4.59 8.71 0.85
C LEU A 95 -5.58 9.62 1.59
N ARG A 96 -6.44 10.35 0.88
CA ARG A 96 -7.42 11.27 1.47
C ARG A 96 -8.41 10.57 2.41
N THR A 97 -8.81 9.35 2.07
CA THR A 97 -9.74 8.54 2.87
C THR A 97 -9.05 7.72 3.96
N SER A 98 -7.72 7.76 4.04
CA SER A 98 -6.99 7.03 5.08
C SER A 98 -7.16 7.74 6.44
N PRO A 99 -7.47 6.99 7.51
CA PRO A 99 -7.38 7.53 8.87
C PRO A 99 -5.92 7.69 9.33
N LEU A 100 -4.96 7.04 8.65
CA LEU A 100 -3.55 7.04 9.02
C LEU A 100 -2.86 8.26 8.39
N ARG A 101 -2.18 9.06 9.23
CA ARG A 101 -1.54 10.33 8.85
C ARG A 101 -0.09 10.33 9.32
N THR A 102 0.83 10.13 8.38
CA THR A 102 2.27 10.10 8.60
C THR A 102 2.99 10.71 7.40
N GLU A 103 4.25 11.05 7.56
CA GLU A 103 5.11 11.46 6.43
C GLU A 103 5.33 10.30 5.45
N TYR A 104 5.62 10.64 4.20
CA TYR A 104 5.97 9.68 3.16
C TYR A 104 7.48 9.49 3.09
N GLU A 105 7.93 8.26 3.33
CA GLU A 105 9.30 7.82 3.07
C GLU A 105 9.42 7.36 1.62
N LEU A 106 10.22 8.09 0.84
CA LEU A 106 10.60 7.70 -0.52
C LEU A 106 12.09 7.36 -0.57
N MET A 107 12.40 6.12 -0.92
CA MET A 107 13.77 5.68 -1.21
C MET A 107 14.03 5.77 -2.71
N LEU A 108 15.14 6.41 -3.10
CA LEU A 108 15.56 6.51 -4.48
C LEU A 108 16.61 5.43 -4.78
N PRO A 109 16.58 4.80 -5.96
CA PRO A 109 17.67 3.93 -6.39
C PRO A 109 18.97 4.73 -6.47
N THR A 110 20.07 4.10 -6.04
CA THR A 110 21.44 4.64 -6.10
C THR A 110 22.07 4.46 -7.48
#